data_AF-A0A1M3QUK7-F1
#
_entry.id   AF-A0A1M3QUK7-F1
#
_cell.length_a   1.000
_cell.length_b   1.000
_cell.length_c   1.000
_cell.angle_alpha   90.00
_cell.angle_beta   90.00
_cell.angle_gamma   90.00
#
_symmetry.space_group_name_H-M   'P 1'
#
loop_
_entity.id
_entity.type
_entity.pdbx_description
1 polymer ?
#
loop_
_entity_poly.entity_id
_entity_poly.type
_entity_poly.pdbx_seq_one_letter_code
_entity_poly.pdbx_strand_id
1 'polypeptide(L)'
;MHISAGTILISSSTMDDENFRKSIVFIAEHDGRGALGFVVNKVFDRSLNELVEFSKSPAFPLYTGGPVDREHLYFIHRRSDLIAAGIPVTDNIYLGGDFKQVIEHINNKMLSAADIKIFIGYCGWDTDELEKEIAEGSWIIMDCSNDVVFSEYPGVLPGGFFD
;
A
#
# COMPACT_ATOMS: atom_id res chain seq x y z
N MET A 1 -10.62 14.03 -14.93
CA MET A 1 -10.18 13.19 -13.80
C MET A 1 -8.85 12.60 -14.22
N HIS A 2 -7.76 12.87 -13.49
CA HIS A 2 -6.44 12.35 -13.85
C HIS A 2 -6.06 11.32 -12.80
N ILE A 3 -5.97 10.06 -13.22
CA ILE A 3 -5.48 8.96 -12.41
C ILE A 3 -4.02 8.75 -12.84
N SER A 4 -3.14 8.63 -11.87
CA SER A 4 -1.73 8.34 -12.09
C SER A 4 -1.16 7.55 -10.92
N ALA A 5 0.05 7.03 -11.08
CA ALA A 5 0.88 6.63 -9.95
C ALA A 5 0.91 7.76 -8.90
N GLY A 6 0.76 7.40 -7.62
CA GLY A 6 0.61 8.31 -6.50
C GLY A 6 -0.83 8.63 -6.08
N THR A 7 -1.83 8.29 -6.90
CA THR A 7 -3.25 8.53 -6.58
C THR A 7 -3.68 7.75 -5.34
N ILE A 8 -4.52 8.37 -4.50
CA ILE A 8 -5.14 7.72 -3.35
C ILE A 8 -6.63 7.56 -3.60
N LEU A 9 -7.14 6.36 -3.34
CA LEU A 9 -8.53 6.01 -3.48
C LEU A 9 -9.12 5.63 -2.12
N ILE A 10 -10.38 5.99 -1.92
CA ILE A 10 -11.19 5.56 -0.80
C ILE A 10 -12.34 4.73 -1.35
N SER A 11 -12.58 3.55 -0.76
CA SER A 11 -13.76 2.76 -1.09
C SER A 11 -15.02 3.52 -0.68
N SER A 12 -15.99 3.64 -1.58
CA SER A 12 -17.28 4.24 -1.26
C SER A 12 -18.10 3.36 -0.29
N SER A 13 -19.19 3.90 0.24
CA SER A 13 -20.11 3.16 1.10
C SER A 13 -20.86 2.04 0.37
N THR A 14 -20.85 2.05 -0.97
CA THR A 14 -21.47 1.02 -1.82
C THR A 14 -20.48 -0.06 -2.27
N MET A 15 -19.25 -0.06 -1.75
CA MET A 15 -18.26 -1.10 -2.04
C MET A 15 -18.70 -2.45 -1.44
N ASP A 16 -19.11 -3.38 -2.29
CA ASP A 16 -19.60 -4.70 -1.87
C ASP A 16 -18.48 -5.73 -1.66
N ASP A 17 -17.32 -5.55 -2.28
CA ASP A 17 -16.19 -6.46 -2.11
C ASP A 17 -15.60 -6.35 -0.69
N GLU A 18 -15.62 -7.45 0.04
CA GLU A 18 -15.12 -7.53 1.41
C GLU A 18 -13.63 -7.19 1.53
N ASN A 19 -12.84 -7.48 0.49
CA ASN A 19 -11.43 -7.12 0.42
C ASN A 19 -11.22 -5.61 0.41
N PHE A 20 -12.20 -4.85 -0.10
CA PHE A 20 -12.10 -3.41 -0.31
C PHE A 20 -13.02 -2.55 0.55
N ARG A 21 -13.96 -3.14 1.30
CA ARG A 21 -14.75 -2.39 2.30
C ARG A 21 -13.85 -1.62 3.27
N LYS A 22 -14.15 -0.33 3.45
CA LYS A 22 -13.41 0.62 4.30
C LYS A 22 -11.91 0.67 3.99
N SER A 23 -11.54 0.54 2.72
CA SER A 23 -10.14 0.55 2.29
C SER A 23 -9.70 1.92 1.82
N ILE A 24 -8.43 2.19 2.07
CA ILE A 24 -7.66 3.25 1.43
C ILE A 24 -6.66 2.53 0.52
N VAL A 25 -6.68 2.84 -0.77
CA VAL A 25 -5.76 2.26 -1.75
C VAL A 25 -4.80 3.33 -2.22
N PHE A 26 -3.51 3.00 -2.27
CA PHE A 26 -2.47 3.81 -2.92
C PHE A 26 -2.12 3.18 -4.26
N ILE A 27 -2.28 3.93 -5.36
CA ILE A 27 -1.90 3.51 -6.70
C ILE A 27 -0.39 3.67 -6.87
N ALA A 28 0.33 2.56 -6.97
CA ALA A 28 1.78 2.53 -7.12
C ALA A 28 2.21 2.56 -8.58
N GLU A 29 1.40 1.98 -9.48
CA GLU A 29 1.60 2.04 -10.93
C GLU A 29 0.27 2.29 -11.63
N HIS A 30 0.29 3.09 -12.68
CA HIS A 30 -0.84 3.29 -13.60
C HIS A 30 -0.27 3.62 -14.97
N ASP A 31 -0.51 2.73 -15.93
CA ASP A 31 -0.05 2.89 -17.31
C ASP A 31 -1.10 2.37 -18.31
N GLY A 32 -0.79 2.41 -19.60
CA GLY A 32 -1.72 1.99 -20.65
C GLY A 32 -2.10 0.50 -20.64
N ARG A 33 -1.58 -0.30 -19.71
CA ARG A 33 -1.91 -1.72 -19.55
C ARG A 33 -2.81 -1.96 -18.34
N GLY A 34 -2.91 -1.01 -17.41
CA GLY A 34 -3.71 -1.15 -16.19
C GLY A 34 -3.11 -0.41 -15.01
N ALA A 35 -3.50 -0.83 -13.81
CA ALA A 35 -3.04 -0.23 -12.56
C ALA A 35 -2.62 -1.27 -11.52
N LEU A 36 -1.70 -0.88 -10.65
CA LEU A 36 -1.31 -1.63 -9.47
C LEU A 36 -1.37 -0.72 -8.25
N GLY A 37 -1.91 -1.23 -7.15
CA GLY A 37 -1.99 -0.50 -5.91
C GLY A 37 -1.99 -1.38 -4.67
N PHE A 38 -1.97 -0.75 -3.50
CA PHE A 38 -1.98 -1.43 -2.21
C PHE A 38 -3.06 -0.87 -1.32
N VAL A 39 -3.82 -1.74 -0.66
CA VAL A 39 -4.61 -1.34 0.51
C VAL A 39 -3.65 -1.00 1.66
N VAL A 40 -3.63 0.25 2.08
CA VAL A 40 -2.63 0.77 3.04
C VAL A 40 -3.10 0.76 4.49
N ASN A 41 -4.40 0.53 4.73
CA ASN A 41 -5.02 0.68 6.04
C ASN A 41 -5.55 -0.65 6.64
N LYS A 42 -5.22 -1.80 6.04
CA LYS A 42 -5.59 -3.12 6.57
C LYS A 42 -4.35 -3.88 7.04
N VAL A 43 -4.13 -3.90 8.36
CA VAL A 43 -3.07 -4.69 8.99
C VAL A 43 -3.35 -6.18 8.78
N PHE A 44 -2.33 -6.96 8.47
CA PHE A 44 -2.41 -8.41 8.39
C PHE A 44 -2.29 -9.04 9.77
N ASP A 45 -2.98 -10.15 10.01
CA ASP A 45 -3.07 -10.79 11.34
C ASP A 45 -1.72 -11.25 11.91
N ARG A 46 -0.71 -11.38 11.05
CA ARG A 46 0.65 -11.78 11.43
C ARG A 46 1.66 -10.67 11.12
N SER A 47 2.65 -10.60 11.98
CA SER A 47 3.82 -9.76 11.82
C SER A 47 4.96 -10.49 11.08
N LEU A 48 5.95 -9.73 10.62
CA LEU A 48 7.08 -10.23 9.82
C LEU A 48 7.81 -11.40 10.49
N ASN A 49 8.05 -11.33 11.80
CA ASN A 49 8.78 -12.36 12.55
C ASN A 49 7.99 -13.66 12.77
N GLU A 50 6.72 -13.69 12.40
CA GLU A 50 5.91 -14.92 12.39
C GLU A 50 6.06 -15.69 11.07
N LEU A 51 6.72 -15.11 10.07
CA LEU A 51 7.16 -15.82 8.87
C LEU A 51 8.47 -16.56 9.18
N VAL A 52 8.53 -17.84 8.81
CA VAL A 52 9.68 -18.73 9.12
C VAL A 52 11.01 -18.11 8.68
N GLU A 53 11.04 -17.52 7.48
CA GLU A 53 12.22 -16.88 6.89
C GLU A 53 12.75 -15.70 7.74
N PHE A 54 11.85 -14.96 8.40
CA PHE A 54 12.19 -13.75 9.17
C PHE A 54 12.01 -13.92 10.67
N SER A 55 11.97 -15.16 11.16
CA SER A 55 11.73 -15.50 12.57
C SER A 55 12.74 -14.91 13.58
N LYS A 56 13.89 -14.43 13.10
CA LYS A 56 14.92 -13.74 13.90
C LYS A 56 14.80 -12.22 13.88
N SER A 57 13.98 -11.67 12.99
CA SER A 57 13.72 -10.24 12.89
C SER A 57 12.85 -9.77 14.07
N PRO A 58 12.87 -8.48 14.44
CA PRO A 58 11.89 -7.95 15.37
C PRO A 58 10.48 -8.02 14.78
N ALA A 59 9.46 -7.96 15.63
CA ALA A 59 8.09 -7.82 15.18
C ALA A 59 7.94 -6.54 14.35
N PHE A 60 7.45 -6.69 13.13
CA PHE A 60 7.23 -5.60 12.18
C PHE A 60 5.88 -5.81 11.49
N PRO A 61 5.02 -4.78 11.38
CA PRO A 61 3.68 -4.93 10.85
C PRO A 61 3.70 -5.31 9.36
N LEU A 62 2.83 -6.26 9.00
CA LEU A 62 2.48 -6.55 7.62
C LEU A 62 1.08 -6.01 7.34
N TYR A 63 0.80 -5.70 6.09
CA TYR A 63 -0.49 -5.21 5.62
C TYR A 63 -1.06 -6.15 4.57
N THR A 64 -2.39 -6.28 4.51
CA THR A 64 -3.06 -6.95 3.39
C THR A 64 -3.10 -5.98 2.23
N GLY A 65 -2.23 -6.16 1.22
CA GLY A 65 -2.09 -5.21 0.12
C GLY A 65 -3.17 -5.36 -0.95
N GLY A 66 -3.78 -6.55 -1.07
CA GLY A 66 -4.91 -6.81 -1.95
C GLY A 66 -5.10 -8.30 -2.23
N PRO A 67 -6.08 -8.67 -3.09
CA PRO A 67 -6.44 -10.06 -3.33
C PRO A 67 -5.48 -10.80 -4.27
N VAL A 68 -4.63 -10.09 -5.01
CA VAL A 68 -3.71 -10.67 -6.00
C VAL A 68 -2.38 -11.01 -5.36
N ASP A 69 -1.78 -12.12 -5.78
CA ASP A 69 -0.45 -12.60 -5.41
C ASP A 69 -0.15 -12.63 -3.89
N ARG A 70 -1.06 -13.25 -3.12
CA ARG A 70 -1.00 -13.32 -1.65
C ARG A 70 0.08 -14.24 -1.09
N GLU A 71 0.95 -14.79 -1.93
CA GLU A 71 2.11 -15.60 -1.53
C GLU A 71 3.40 -14.77 -1.45
N HIS A 72 3.40 -13.56 -2.02
CA HIS A 72 4.59 -12.70 -2.08
C HIS A 72 4.47 -11.44 -1.22
N LEU A 73 5.64 -10.96 -0.79
CA LEU A 73 5.79 -9.69 -0.09
C LEU A 73 6.11 -8.56 -1.07
N TYR A 74 5.42 -7.45 -0.89
CA TYR A 74 5.66 -6.20 -1.59
C TYR A 74 5.94 -5.11 -0.56
N PHE A 75 6.54 -4.00 -0.98
CA PHE A 75 6.71 -2.87 -0.06
C PHE A 75 6.80 -1.55 -0.81
N ILE A 76 6.41 -0.49 -0.10
CA ILE A 76 6.67 0.90 -0.47
C ILE A 76 7.40 1.59 0.67
N HIS A 77 8.32 2.49 0.35
CA HIS A 77 9.16 3.14 1.35
C HIS A 77 9.49 4.59 0.99
N ARG A 78 9.97 5.34 1.98
CA ARG A 78 10.44 6.74 1.83
C ARG A 78 11.93 6.94 2.05
N ARG A 79 12.68 5.84 2.06
CA ARG A 79 14.10 5.77 2.42
C ARG A 79 14.98 5.34 1.25
N SER A 80 14.98 6.13 0.17
CA SER A 80 15.90 5.90 -0.96
C SER A 80 17.37 6.11 -0.59
N ASP A 81 17.64 6.72 0.57
CA ASP A 81 18.96 6.81 1.19
C ASP A 81 19.43 5.48 1.82
N LEU A 82 18.50 4.58 2.16
CA LEU A 82 18.82 3.27 2.76
C LEU A 82 18.57 2.09 1.81
N ILE A 83 17.54 2.18 0.96
CA ILE A 83 17.09 1.08 0.13
C ILE A 83 17.34 1.43 -1.34
N ALA A 84 18.26 0.69 -1.96
CA ALA A 84 18.58 0.84 -3.36
C ALA A 84 17.51 0.23 -4.29
N ALA A 85 17.52 0.67 -5.55
CA ALA A 85 16.72 0.12 -6.65
C ALA A 85 15.18 0.22 -6.51
N GLY A 86 14.68 1.07 -5.60
CA GLY A 86 13.26 1.42 -5.54
C GLY A 86 12.85 2.24 -6.76
N ILE A 87 11.65 1.97 -7.30
CA ILE A 87 11.08 2.69 -8.43
C ILE A 87 10.34 3.93 -7.89
N PRO A 88 10.67 5.16 -8.32
CA PRO A 88 9.95 6.35 -7.86
C PRO A 88 8.48 6.31 -8.30
N VAL A 89 7.56 6.56 -7.36
CA VAL A 89 6.11 6.61 -7.61
C VAL A 89 5.60 8.04 -7.62
N THR A 90 5.69 8.72 -6.46
CA THR A 90 5.31 10.12 -6.28
C THR A 90 6.04 10.68 -5.07
N ASP A 91 6.29 11.99 -5.05
CA ASP A 91 6.99 12.70 -3.98
C ASP A 91 8.29 11.99 -3.56
N ASN A 92 8.27 11.39 -2.36
CA ASN A 92 9.37 10.61 -1.78
C ASN A 92 9.00 9.14 -1.57
N ILE A 93 7.96 8.63 -2.25
CA ILE A 93 7.52 7.24 -2.15
C ILE A 93 8.10 6.43 -3.31
N TYR A 94 8.70 5.29 -2.96
CA TYR A 94 9.31 4.36 -3.88
C TYR A 94 8.63 3.00 -3.74
N LEU A 95 8.42 2.33 -4.87
CA LEU A 95 7.94 0.96 -4.95
C LEU A 95 9.12 0.00 -5.00
N GLY A 96 9.12 -1.01 -4.12
CA GLY A 96 10.11 -2.06 -4.12
C GLY A 96 11.53 -1.57 -3.85
N GLY A 97 12.51 -2.35 -4.29
CA GLY A 97 13.94 -2.13 -4.03
C GLY A 97 14.62 -3.39 -3.50
N ASP A 98 15.83 -3.25 -2.95
CA ASP A 98 16.56 -4.37 -2.37
C ASP A 98 15.95 -4.81 -1.03
N PHE A 99 15.19 -5.89 -1.07
CA PHE A 99 14.53 -6.45 0.11
C PHE A 99 15.51 -6.95 1.19
N LYS A 100 16.75 -7.32 0.83
CA LYS A 100 17.75 -7.69 1.84
C LYS A 100 18.15 -6.49 2.70
N GLN A 101 18.27 -5.31 2.08
CA GLN A 101 18.53 -4.06 2.79
C GLN A 101 17.37 -3.71 3.71
N VAL A 102 16.12 -3.91 3.26
CA VAL A 102 14.93 -3.73 4.11
C VAL A 102 15.04 -4.55 5.40
N ILE A 103 15.32 -5.86 5.28
CA ILE A 103 15.44 -6.75 6.45
C ILE A 103 16.64 -6.35 7.33
N GLU A 104 17.79 -6.05 6.75
CA GLU A 104 18.97 -5.58 7.49
C GLU A 104 18.68 -4.30 8.28
N HIS A 105 18.05 -3.31 7.65
CA HIS A 105 17.75 -2.04 8.29
C HIS A 105 16.63 -2.15 9.33
N ILE A 106 15.65 -3.04 9.15
CA ILE A 106 14.66 -3.38 10.20
C ILE A 106 15.37 -3.99 11.41
N ASN A 107 16.24 -4.97 11.19
CA ASN A 107 16.98 -5.65 12.26
C ASN A 107 17.88 -4.69 13.05
N ASN A 108 18.48 -3.72 12.35
CA ASN A 108 19.34 -2.69 12.93
C ASN A 108 18.55 -1.47 13.45
N LYS A 109 17.21 -1.50 13.44
CA LYS A 109 16.32 -0.41 13.89
C LYS A 109 16.54 0.92 13.15
N MET A 110 16.98 0.86 11.90
CA MET A 110 17.13 2.01 11.01
C MET A 110 15.87 2.30 10.17
N LEU A 111 14.96 1.32 10.07
CA LEU A 111 13.63 1.44 9.47
C LEU A 111 12.53 1.18 10.49
N SER A 112 11.48 1.98 10.42
CA SER A 112 10.26 1.86 11.21
C SER A 112 9.01 1.83 10.32
N ALA A 113 7.83 1.55 10.90
CA ALA A 113 6.56 1.57 10.17
C ALA A 113 6.19 2.97 9.60
N ALA A 114 6.84 4.04 10.10
CA ALA A 114 6.69 5.38 9.53
C ALA A 114 7.47 5.54 8.20
N ASP A 115 8.48 4.71 7.96
CA ASP A 115 9.39 4.77 6.81
C ASP A 115 8.99 3.84 5.66
N ILE A 116 8.42 2.67 6.00
CA ILE A 116 8.15 1.57 5.07
C ILE A 116 6.87 0.84 5.46
N LYS A 117 6.08 0.44 4.45
CA LYS A 117 4.99 -0.54 4.60
C LYS A 117 5.29 -1.78 3.77
N ILE A 118 5.10 -2.94 4.40
CA ILE A 118 5.28 -4.25 3.76
C ILE A 118 3.89 -4.89 3.64
N PHE A 119 3.58 -5.39 2.45
CA PHE A 119 2.28 -5.92 2.07
C PHE A 119 2.38 -7.40 1.71
N ILE A 120 1.32 -8.15 1.99
CA ILE A 120 1.04 -9.44 1.38
C ILE A 120 0.05 -9.20 0.25
N GLY A 121 0.46 -9.53 -0.97
CA GLY A 121 -0.33 -9.28 -2.17
C GLY A 121 -0.52 -7.81 -2.52
N TYR A 122 -1.27 -7.57 -3.60
CA TYR A 122 -1.56 -6.25 -4.15
C TYR A 122 -2.96 -6.20 -4.80
N CYS A 123 -3.40 -4.99 -5.14
CA CYS A 123 -4.59 -4.72 -5.94
C CYS A 123 -4.17 -4.52 -7.39
N GLY A 124 -4.77 -5.26 -8.32
CA GLY A 124 -4.52 -5.11 -9.74
C GLY A 124 -5.78 -4.72 -10.48
N TRP A 125 -5.63 -3.88 -11.49
CA TRP A 125 -6.67 -3.51 -12.44
C TRP A 125 -6.15 -3.77 -13.85
N ASP A 126 -6.98 -4.38 -14.67
CA ASP A 126 -6.75 -4.45 -16.11
C ASP A 126 -6.97 -3.07 -16.77
N THR A 127 -6.69 -2.99 -18.06
CA THR A 127 -6.84 -1.75 -18.84
C THR A 127 -8.26 -1.18 -18.74
N ASP A 128 -8.36 0.10 -18.41
CA ASP A 128 -9.59 0.87 -18.20
C ASP A 128 -10.50 0.39 -17.05
N GLU A 129 -10.11 -0.62 -16.28
CA GLU A 129 -10.96 -1.17 -15.20
C GLU A 129 -11.08 -0.18 -14.05
N LEU A 130 -9.95 0.41 -13.61
CA LEU A 130 -9.95 1.37 -12.52
C LEU A 130 -10.78 2.62 -12.86
N GLU A 131 -10.67 3.13 -14.09
CA GLU A 131 -11.44 4.25 -14.59
C GLU A 131 -12.95 3.97 -14.55
N LYS A 132 -13.36 2.75 -14.93
CA LYS A 132 -14.76 2.32 -14.87
C LYS A 132 -15.26 2.25 -13.45
N GLU A 133 -14.50 1.63 -12.54
CA GLU A 133 -14.90 1.51 -11.13
C GLU A 133 -15.04 2.90 -10.47
N ILE A 134 -14.18 3.86 -10.81
CA ILE A 134 -14.33 5.24 -10.33
C ILE A 134 -15.57 5.90 -10.96
N ALA A 135 -15.82 5.70 -12.26
CA ALA A 135 -17.00 6.25 -12.93
C ALA A 135 -18.32 5.66 -12.40
N GLU A 136 -18.30 4.41 -11.95
CA GLU A 136 -19.41 3.71 -11.31
C GLU A 136 -19.58 4.09 -9.83
N GLY A 137 -18.62 4.81 -9.25
CA GLY A 137 -18.68 5.30 -7.87
C GLY A 137 -18.21 4.29 -6.82
N SER A 138 -17.53 3.22 -7.21
CA SER A 138 -16.90 2.26 -6.28
C SER A 138 -15.73 2.90 -5.53
N TRP A 139 -14.97 3.76 -6.22
CA TRP A 139 -13.82 4.47 -5.67
C TRP A 139 -13.99 5.98 -5.74
N ILE A 140 -13.55 6.65 -4.67
CA ILE A 140 -13.47 8.10 -4.59
C ILE A 140 -11.99 8.49 -4.58
N ILE A 141 -11.57 9.33 -5.52
CA ILE A 141 -10.22 9.88 -5.52
C ILE A 141 -10.09 10.88 -4.38
N MET A 142 -9.12 10.67 -3.49
CA MET A 142 -8.81 11.57 -2.39
C MET A 142 -7.68 12.51 -2.78
N ASP A 143 -7.95 13.82 -2.70
CA ASP A 143 -6.93 14.86 -2.82
C ASP A 143 -6.34 15.14 -1.43
N CYS A 144 -5.27 14.43 -1.09
CA CYS A 144 -4.56 14.63 0.17
C CYS A 144 -3.06 14.33 0.06
N SER A 145 -2.30 14.70 1.09
CA SER A 145 -0.89 14.31 1.19
C SER A 145 -0.74 12.78 1.17
N ASN A 146 0.28 12.30 0.46
CA ASN A 146 0.67 10.90 0.48
C ASN A 146 1.21 10.42 1.84
N ASP A 147 1.37 11.30 2.83
CA ASP A 147 1.69 10.92 4.22
C ASP A 147 0.67 9.96 4.84
N VAL A 148 -0.60 10.02 4.40
CA VAL A 148 -1.65 9.11 4.87
C VAL A 148 -1.29 7.64 4.66
N VAL A 149 -0.50 7.34 3.62
CA VAL A 149 -0.02 5.99 3.28
C VAL A 149 0.72 5.35 4.45
N PHE A 150 1.48 6.13 5.22
CA PHE A 150 2.31 5.66 6.32
C PHE A 150 1.75 6.03 7.70
N SER A 151 0.54 6.58 7.75
CA SER A 151 -0.10 6.91 9.01
C SER A 151 -0.53 5.64 9.78
N GLU A 152 -0.50 5.72 11.11
CA GLU A 152 -0.87 4.60 12.00
C GLU A 152 -2.39 4.43 12.14
N TYR A 153 -3.23 5.28 11.53
CA TYR A 153 -4.66 5.32 11.81
C TYR A 153 -5.44 4.19 11.13
N PRO A 154 -5.98 3.23 11.90
CA PRO A 154 -6.95 2.27 11.39
C PRO A 154 -8.33 2.94 11.51
N GLY A 155 -8.81 3.52 10.42
CA GLY A 155 -10.26 3.70 10.22
C GLY A 155 -10.87 5.09 10.45
N VAL A 156 -10.09 6.14 10.73
CA VAL A 156 -10.62 7.53 10.71
C VAL A 156 -9.81 8.33 9.70
N LEU A 157 -10.37 8.51 8.51
CA LEU A 157 -9.87 9.48 7.55
C LEU A 157 -10.15 10.90 8.05
N PRO A 158 -9.31 11.89 7.71
CA PRO A 158 -9.67 13.30 7.89
C PRO A 158 -11.01 13.56 7.20
N GLY A 159 -12.04 13.95 7.96
CA GLY A 159 -13.37 14.26 7.41
C GLY A 159 -14.45 13.18 7.56
N GLY A 160 -14.22 12.08 8.28
CA GLY A 160 -15.29 11.14 8.65
C GLY A 160 -15.81 10.25 7.52
N PHE A 161 -14.98 9.98 6.49
CA PHE A 161 -15.39 9.27 5.26
C PHE A 161 -15.90 7.83 5.45
N PHE A 162 -15.77 7.24 6.64
CA PHE A 162 -16.25 5.89 6.94
C PHE A 162 -17.31 5.85 8.07
N ASP A 163 -17.76 7.02 8.53
CA ASP A 163 -18.80 7.21 9.56
C ASP A 163 -20.20 7.38 8.95
#